data_AF-A0A3P6EVU0-F1
#
_entry.id   AF-A0A3P6EVU0-F1
#
_cell.length_a   1.000
_cell.length_b   1.000
_cell.length_c   1.000
_cell.angle_alpha   90.00
_cell.angle_beta   90.00
_cell.angle_gamma   90.00
#
_symmetry.space_group_name_H-M   'P 1'
#
loop_
_entity.id
_entity.type
_entity.pdbx_description
1 polymer ?
#
loop_
_entity_poly.entity_id
_entity_poly.type
_entity_poly.pdbx_seq_one_letter_code
_entity_poly.pdbx_strand_id
1 'polypeptide(L)'
;MGKWEMAVNLSVVFWFVLISSCAVSVSALQCFNFSDSFTPNHAYDVNRRALLSSLSSNVPANNDFYTTDQMGQDQNRAYGLGMCIPDRRCRLGRI
;
A
#
# COMPACT_ATOMS: atom_id res chain seq x y z
N MET A 1 -13.75 43.84 32.46
CA MET A 1 -13.10 42.53 32.23
C MET A 1 -12.92 42.37 30.73
N GLY A 2 -11.67 42.34 30.28
CA GLY A 2 -11.26 42.58 28.89
C GLY A 2 -11.86 41.60 27.88
N LYS A 3 -12.31 42.17 26.76
CA LYS A 3 -12.64 41.48 25.53
C LYS A 3 -11.32 41.00 24.91
N TRP A 4 -10.91 39.79 25.27
CA TRP A 4 -9.76 39.12 24.66
C TRP A 4 -10.16 38.69 23.25
N GLU A 5 -10.13 39.67 22.34
CA GLU A 5 -10.18 39.41 20.90
C GLU A 5 -9.05 38.44 20.60
N MET A 6 -9.41 37.21 20.24
CA MET A 6 -8.49 36.18 19.78
C MET A 6 -7.99 36.66 18.40
N ALA A 7 -7.08 37.64 18.38
CA ALA A 7 -6.44 38.12 17.16
C ALA A 7 -5.45 37.06 16.69
N VAL A 8 -5.99 35.93 16.24
CA VAL A 8 -5.20 34.85 15.66
C VAL A 8 -4.75 35.36 14.30
N ASN A 9 -3.46 35.69 14.20
CA ASN A 9 -2.91 36.26 12.98
C ASN A 9 -3.08 35.26 11.83
N LEU A 10 -3.79 35.65 10.78
CA LEU A 10 -4.11 34.78 9.64
C LEU A 10 -2.85 34.19 9.01
N SER A 11 -1.74 34.93 9.03
CA SER A 11 -0.43 34.44 8.61
C SER A 11 0.05 33.29 9.49
N VAL A 12 -0.05 33.43 10.81
CA VAL A 12 0.34 32.39 11.77
C VAL A 12 -0.52 31.13 11.57
N VAL A 13 -1.84 31.28 11.41
CA VAL A 13 -2.75 30.15 11.13
C VAL A 13 -2.36 29.46 9.82
N PHE A 14 -2.07 30.23 8.77
CA PHE A 14 -1.66 29.70 7.47
C PHE A 14 -0.36 28.88 7.57
N TRP A 15 0.64 29.40 8.28
CA TRP A 15 1.89 28.66 8.52
C TRP A 15 1.69 27.37 9.32
N PHE A 16 0.83 27.39 10.35
CA PHE A 16 0.49 26.18 11.10
C PHE A 16 -0.19 25.11 10.22
N VAL A 17 -1.09 25.53 9.31
CA VAL A 17 -1.76 24.62 8.36
C VAL A 17 -0.76 24.02 7.37
N LEU A 18 0.18 24.82 6.85
CA LEU A 18 1.23 24.35 5.94
C LEU A 18 2.21 23.37 6.61
N ILE A 19 2.57 23.62 7.87
CA ILE A 19 3.47 22.73 8.62
C ILE A 19 2.77 21.40 8.95
N SER A 20 1.48 21.45 9.31
CA SER A 20 0.69 20.26 9.61
C SER A 20 0.43 19.37 8.38
N SER A 21 0.31 19.95 7.19
CA SER A 21 0.07 19.17 5.95
C SER A 21 1.33 18.48 5.43
N CYS A 22 2.52 19.01 5.72
CA CYS A 22 3.80 18.37 5.36
C CYS A 22 4.14 17.12 6.19
N ALA A 23 3.49 16.92 7.36
CA ALA A 23 3.80 15.81 8.26
C ALA A 23 3.15 14.47 7.86
N VAL A 24 2.31 14.44 6.83
CA VAL A 24 1.50 13.26 6.48
C VAL A 24 1.80 12.80 5.05
N SER A 25 3.04 12.43 4.79
CA SER A 25 3.34 11.51 3.69
C SER A 25 3.04 10.08 4.18
N VAL A 26 1.78 9.62 4.03
CA VAL A 26 1.46 8.20 4.20
C VAL A 26 1.96 7.45 2.97
N SER A 27 3.23 7.09 2.99
CA SER A 27 3.74 6.09 2.06
C SER A 27 3.16 4.74 2.49
N ALA A 28 2.04 4.33 1.89
CA ALA A 28 1.46 3.01 2.12
C ALA A 28 2.38 1.86 1.62
N LEU A 29 3.42 2.18 0.86
CA LEU A 29 4.42 1.25 0.37
C LEU A 29 5.60 1.19 1.34
N GLN A 30 5.60 0.18 2.21
CA GLN A 30 6.76 -0.20 3.00
C GLN A 30 7.57 -1.25 2.24
N CYS A 31 8.72 -0.83 1.71
CA CYS A 31 9.73 -1.76 1.21
C CYS A 31 10.72 -2.03 2.35
N PHE A 32 10.87 -3.28 2.74
CA PHE A 32 11.96 -3.65 3.64
C PHE A 32 13.28 -3.43 2.89
N ASN A 33 14.14 -2.55 3.42
CA ASN A 33 15.53 -2.46 3.00
C ASN A 33 16.28 -3.68 3.57
N PHE A 34 15.99 -4.86 3.03
CA PHE A 34 16.97 -5.94 3.11
C PHE A 34 18.18 -5.46 2.30
N SER A 35 19.38 -5.61 2.87
CA SER A 35 20.62 -5.23 2.18
C SER A 35 20.81 -5.94 0.83
N ASP A 36 19.98 -6.95 0.54
CA ASP A 36 19.93 -7.69 -0.72
C ASP A 36 18.59 -7.48 -1.44
N SER A 37 18.67 -7.00 -2.67
CA SER A 37 17.56 -7.09 -3.63
C SER A 37 17.53 -8.49 -4.25
N PHE A 38 16.34 -9.02 -4.53
CA PHE A 38 16.23 -10.27 -5.29
C PHE A 38 16.83 -10.10 -6.70
N THR A 39 17.45 -11.15 -7.21
CA THR A 39 17.96 -11.20 -8.59
C THR A 39 16.81 -11.39 -9.58
N PRO A 40 16.69 -10.56 -10.63
CA PRO A 40 15.67 -10.74 -11.67
C PRO A 40 15.75 -12.12 -12.32
N ASN A 41 14.58 -12.70 -12.62
CA ASN A 41 14.39 -14.03 -13.22
C ASN A 41 14.96 -15.21 -12.40
N HIS A 42 15.39 -14.97 -11.16
CA HIS A 42 15.74 -16.04 -10.24
C HIS A 42 14.48 -16.64 -9.58
N ALA A 43 14.64 -17.78 -8.90
CA ALA A 43 13.52 -18.55 -8.36
C ALA A 43 12.53 -17.71 -7.51
N TYR A 44 13.02 -16.87 -6.59
CA TYR A 44 12.16 -15.97 -5.82
C TYR A 44 11.38 -14.97 -6.70
N ASP A 45 12.01 -14.38 -7.72
CA ASP A 45 11.33 -13.45 -8.64
C ASP A 45 10.22 -14.15 -9.42
N VAL A 46 10.50 -15.36 -9.94
CA VAL A 46 9.51 -16.17 -10.66
C VAL A 46 8.33 -16.52 -9.74
N ASN A 47 8.61 -17.00 -8.53
CA ASN A 47 7.58 -17.34 -7.54
C ASN A 47 6.75 -16.12 -7.13
N ARG A 48 7.39 -14.96 -6.95
CA ARG A 48 6.72 -13.70 -6.64
C ARG A 48 5.82 -13.25 -7.80
N ARG A 49 6.26 -13.34 -9.05
CA ARG A 49 5.42 -13.00 -10.22
C ARG A 49 4.21 -13.91 -10.32
N ALA A 50 4.40 -15.22 -10.10
CA ALA A 50 3.31 -16.18 -10.05
C ALA A 50 2.31 -15.87 -8.92
N LEU A 51 2.81 -15.54 -7.73
CA LEU A 51 2.00 -15.09 -6.60
C LEU A 51 1.16 -13.86 -6.94
N LEU A 52 1.76 -12.83 -7.55
CA LEU A 52 1.06 -11.61 -7.94
C LEU A 52 -0.01 -11.88 -9.00
N SER A 53 0.25 -12.80 -9.95
CA SER A 53 -0.73 -13.23 -10.94
C SER A 53 -1.89 -14.04 -10.33
N SER A 54 -1.59 -14.84 -9.29
CA SER A 54 -2.63 -15.58 -8.54
C SER A 54 -3.52 -14.60 -7.77
N LEU A 55 -2.94 -13.61 -7.09
CA LEU A 55 -3.70 -12.60 -6.37
C LEU A 55 -4.60 -11.79 -7.32
N SER A 56 -4.09 -11.32 -8.46
CA SER A 56 -4.89 -10.50 -9.39
C SER A 56 -6.09 -11.24 -10.00
N SER A 57 -5.97 -12.56 -10.18
CA SER A 57 -7.05 -13.40 -10.70
C SER A 57 -8.03 -13.87 -9.63
N ASN A 58 -7.54 -14.20 -8.43
CA ASN A 58 -8.35 -14.80 -7.38
C ASN A 58 -9.03 -13.78 -6.46
N VAL A 59 -8.48 -12.58 -6.26
CA VAL A 59 -9.10 -11.57 -5.37
C VAL A 59 -10.52 -11.23 -5.84
N PRO A 60 -10.78 -10.89 -7.12
CA PRO A 60 -12.14 -10.57 -7.57
C PRO A 60 -13.07 -11.78 -7.57
N ALA A 61 -12.52 -13.00 -7.64
CA ALA A 61 -13.30 -14.24 -7.63
C ALA A 61 -13.69 -14.69 -6.21
N ASN A 62 -12.99 -14.21 -5.17
CA ASN A 62 -13.16 -14.63 -3.78
C ASN A 62 -13.68 -13.49 -2.91
N ASN A 63 -14.79 -12.85 -3.30
CA ASN A 63 -15.41 -11.75 -2.54
C ASN A 63 -14.42 -10.63 -2.20
N ASP A 64 -13.60 -10.23 -3.18
CA ASP A 64 -12.68 -9.10 -3.06
C ASP A 64 -11.57 -9.27 -2.01
N PHE A 65 -11.33 -10.49 -1.50
CA PHE A 65 -10.23 -10.81 -0.59
C PHE A 65 -9.70 -12.23 -0.86
N TYR A 66 -8.38 -12.37 -0.98
CA TYR A 66 -7.77 -13.69 -1.18
C TYR A 66 -6.39 -13.77 -0.55
N THR A 67 -6.15 -14.86 0.17
CA THR A 67 -4.83 -15.24 0.69
C THR A 67 -4.30 -16.39 -0.15
N THR A 68 -3.10 -16.25 -0.69
CA THR A 68 -2.46 -17.35 -1.42
C THR A 68 -1.74 -18.28 -0.46
N ASP A 69 -1.69 -19.56 -0.82
CA ASP A 69 -0.66 -20.46 -0.29
C ASP A 69 0.74 -19.98 -0.70
N GLN A 70 1.75 -20.45 0.02
CA GLN A 70 3.14 -20.13 -0.27
C GLN A 70 3.52 -20.56 -1.68
N MET A 71 4.19 -19.68 -2.41
CA MET A 71 4.73 -19.99 -3.74
C MET A 71 6.22 -20.23 -3.63
N GLY A 72 6.70 -21.40 -4.04
CA GLY A 72 8.10 -21.80 -3.94
C GLY A 72 8.46 -22.58 -2.67
N GLN A 73 9.75 -22.85 -2.50
CA GLN A 73 10.31 -23.60 -1.38
C GLN A 73 11.53 -22.89 -0.81
N ASP A 74 11.81 -23.17 0.48
CA ASP A 74 12.96 -22.64 1.23
C ASP A 74 13.14 -21.13 1.09
N GLN A 75 14.33 -20.68 0.70
CA GLN A 75 14.69 -19.26 0.57
C GLN A 75 13.96 -18.54 -0.57
N ASN A 76 13.26 -19.27 -1.45
CA ASN A 76 12.53 -18.71 -2.58
C ASN A 76 11.01 -18.66 -2.35
N ARG A 77 10.56 -18.84 -1.09
CA ARG A 77 9.15 -18.75 -0.73
C ARG A 77 8.63 -17.32 -0.79
N ALA A 78 7.53 -17.13 -1.49
CA ALA A 78 6.76 -15.89 -1.52
C ALA A 78 5.40 -16.10 -0.85
N TYR A 79 5.02 -15.15 0.00
CA TYR A 79 3.74 -15.10 0.70
C TYR A 79 3.01 -13.81 0.36
N GLY A 80 1.69 -13.84 0.40
CA GLY A 80 0.90 -12.66 0.12
C GLY A 80 -0.59 -12.87 0.27
N LEU A 81 -1.28 -11.75 0.41
CA LEU A 81 -2.72 -11.63 0.35
C LEU A 81 -3.07 -10.38 -0.45
N GLY A 82 -4.28 -10.31 -0.96
CA GLY A 82 -4.76 -9.16 -1.72
C GLY A 82 -6.21 -8.89 -1.41
N MET A 83 -6.61 -7.63 -1.56
CA MET A 83 -7.99 -7.19 -1.39
C MET A 83 -8.33 -6.07 -2.36
N CYS A 84 -9.58 -6.03 -2.80
CA CYS A 84 -10.15 -4.87 -3.48
C CYS A 84 -10.77 -3.91 -2.47
N ILE A 85 -10.84 -2.63 -2.84
CA ILE A 85 -11.51 -1.61 -2.01
C ILE A 85 -13.01 -1.95 -2.00
N PRO A 86 -13.64 -2.12 -0.82
CA PRO A 86 -15.08 -2.35 -0.75
C PRO A 86 -15.84 -1.23 -1.47
N ASP A 87 -16.99 -1.56 -2.06
CA ASP A 87 -17.83 -0.69 -2.89
C ASP A 87 -17.28 -0.28 -4.27
N ARG A 88 -16.00 -0.54 -4.57
CA ARG A 88 -15.47 -0.45 -5.94
C ARG A 88 -15.54 -1.83 -6.58
N ARG A 89 -16.41 -2.03 -7.57
CA ARG A 89 -16.42 -3.28 -8.33
C ARG A 89 -15.06 -3.49 -9.00
N CYS A 90 -14.29 -4.47 -8.53
CA CYS A 90 -13.16 -5.02 -9.27
C CYS A 90 -13.69 -5.80 -10.49
N ARG A 91 -14.18 -5.08 -11.51
CA ARG A 91 -14.46 -5.71 -12.81
C ARG A 91 -13.12 -5.95 -13.50
N LEU A 92 -12.70 -7.20 -13.55
CA LEU A 92 -11.69 -7.66 -14.50
C LEU A 92 -12.14 -7.30 -15.92
N GLY A 93 -11.33 -6.49 -16.60
CA GLY A 93 -11.44 -6.23 -18.03
C GLY A 93 -11.92 -4.82 -18.40
N ARG A 94 -11.01 -3.84 -18.35
CA ARG A 94 -10.68 -2.91 -19.47
C ARG A 94 -9.58 -1.94 -19.01
N ILE A 95 -8.34 -2.24 -19.36
CA ILE A 95 -7.25 -1.27 -19.51
C ILE A 95 -6.63 -1.56 -20.87
#